data_AF-A0A7V2PG31-F1
#
_entry.id   AF-A0A7V2PG31-F1
#
_cell.length_a   1.000
_cell.length_b   1.000
_cell.length_c   1.000
_cell.angle_alpha   90.00
_cell.angle_beta   90.00
_cell.angle_gamma   90.00
#
_symmetry.space_group_name_H-M   'P 1'
#
loop_
_entity.id
_entity.type
_entity.pdbx_description
1 polymer ?
#
loop_
_entity_poly.entity_id
_entity_poly.type
_entity_poly.pdbx_seq_one_letter_code
_entity_poly.pdbx_strand_id
1 'polypeptide(L)'
;MTVSGTGWPQRTPGAVTVTIEGAGTAIKKNATPDSSGAFSISYTAPPTDDAYFQDVGADCDRYLQVWAQDILGNVAPKPTNKRKFCLKAAYLTLDPKSGPPGTSVKVTGAGFQPQTSVEDLKIANTMIFAPNLMTNTVGTFTTTFPAPTLPLGCQVVSATVAGLTLGECFTITEPSLWGALDGELEIPVEDALATISDKLIRVWGYYNGEWRVYDPNDPLGSNLTGLISGRAYWIKLSEDCTLIFRQLKAGWNNIGW
;
A
#
# COMPACT_ATOMS: atom_id res chain seq x y z
N MET A 1 6.23 21.09 11.86
CA MET A 1 7.00 21.11 13.12
C MET A 1 6.67 22.38 13.90
N THR A 2 6.79 22.37 15.23
CA THR A 2 6.52 23.55 16.08
C THR A 2 7.79 23.93 16.82
N VAL A 3 8.12 25.23 16.84
CA VAL A 3 9.26 25.78 17.56
C VAL A 3 8.75 26.79 18.57
N SER A 4 9.21 26.69 19.82
CA SER A 4 8.88 27.62 20.90
C SER A 4 10.14 28.14 21.59
N GLY A 5 10.02 29.29 22.23
CA GLY A 5 11.08 29.93 23.01
C GLY A 5 10.51 30.85 24.08
N THR A 6 11.30 31.15 25.11
CA THR A 6 10.91 32.01 26.25
C THR A 6 12.02 33.01 26.57
N GLY A 7 11.70 34.05 27.36
CA GLY A 7 12.66 35.05 27.82
C GLY A 7 12.97 36.19 26.83
N TRP A 8 12.09 36.42 25.84
CA TRP A 8 12.32 37.43 24.80
C TRP A 8 11.74 38.80 25.16
N PRO A 9 12.51 39.90 25.01
CA PRO A 9 12.16 41.20 25.59
C PRO A 9 11.20 42.06 24.76
N GLN A 10 10.94 41.73 23.49
CA GLN A 10 10.14 42.57 22.59
C GLN A 10 8.84 41.91 22.12
N ARG A 11 7.74 42.66 22.14
CA ARG A 11 6.40 42.23 21.69
C ARG A 11 5.96 42.90 20.38
N THR A 12 6.91 43.46 19.64
CA THR A 12 6.64 44.03 18.32
C THR A 12 6.37 42.89 17.33
N PRO A 13 5.37 43.00 16.45
CA PRO A 13 5.16 42.03 15.40
C PRO A 13 6.46 41.69 14.65
N GLY A 14 6.90 40.44 14.77
CA GLY A 14 8.14 39.96 14.16
C GLY A 14 9.44 40.40 14.82
N ALA A 15 9.41 40.77 16.10
CA ALA A 15 10.58 41.18 16.87
C ALA A 15 11.63 40.07 17.03
N VAL A 16 11.26 38.80 16.90
CA VAL A 16 12.16 37.65 17.00
C VAL A 16 12.20 36.93 15.67
N THR A 17 13.38 36.80 15.07
CA THR A 17 13.62 35.95 13.91
C THR A 17 14.08 34.59 14.38
N VAL A 18 13.28 33.56 14.11
CA VAL A 18 13.61 32.17 14.37
C VAL A 18 14.18 31.57 13.09
N THR A 19 15.37 30.99 13.19
CA THR A 19 16.13 30.41 12.08
C THR A 19 16.24 28.91 12.25
N ILE A 20 15.80 28.17 11.23
CA ILE A 20 16.04 26.74 11.07
C ILE A 20 17.04 26.59 9.94
N GLU A 21 18.20 25.98 10.20
CA GLU A 21 19.26 25.84 9.21
C GLU A 21 19.75 24.39 9.08
N GLY A 22 20.06 24.02 7.83
CA GLY A 22 20.74 22.80 7.43
C GLY A 22 22.04 23.11 6.65
N ALA A 23 22.30 22.46 5.51
CA ALA A 23 23.59 22.53 4.79
C ALA A 23 23.85 23.78 3.97
N GLY A 24 22.83 24.28 3.27
CA GLY A 24 23.01 25.39 2.33
C GLY A 24 22.03 26.54 2.50
N THR A 25 20.90 26.32 3.19
CA THR A 25 19.80 27.29 3.23
C THR A 25 19.20 27.36 4.63
N ALA A 26 18.85 28.57 5.06
CA ALA A 26 18.20 28.83 6.34
C ALA A 26 16.75 29.28 6.10
N ILE A 27 15.79 28.58 6.70
CA ILE A 27 14.39 29.03 6.76
C ILE A 27 14.25 29.96 7.95
N LYS A 28 13.97 31.23 7.67
CA LYS A 28 13.72 32.26 8.68
C LYS A 28 12.24 32.53 8.79
N LYS A 29 11.72 32.60 10.02
CA LYS A 29 10.34 33.00 10.29
C LYS A 29 10.30 33.93 11.48
N ASN A 30 9.51 34.98 11.36
CA ASN A 30 9.36 35.96 12.40
C ASN A 30 8.30 35.48 13.42
N ALA A 31 8.59 35.68 14.69
CA ALA A 31 7.74 35.40 15.83
C ALA A 31 7.55 36.69 16.65
N THR A 32 6.41 36.75 17.32
CA THR A 32 6.06 37.84 18.23
C THR A 32 5.93 37.26 19.63
N PRO A 33 6.86 37.57 20.54
CA PRO A 33 6.75 37.19 21.94
C PRO A 33 5.48 37.74 22.61
N ASP A 34 4.88 36.93 23.47
CA ASP A 34 3.69 37.22 24.26
C ASP A 34 4.01 38.03 25.53
N SER A 35 3.04 38.11 26.44
CA SER A 35 3.20 38.87 27.67
C SER A 35 4.21 38.30 28.67
N SER A 36 4.57 37.04 28.52
CA SER A 36 5.59 36.35 29.31
C SER A 36 6.96 36.32 28.61
N GLY A 37 7.06 36.90 27.40
CA GLY A 37 8.25 36.78 26.56
C GLY A 37 8.36 35.40 25.89
N ALA A 38 7.25 34.66 25.77
CA ALA A 38 7.20 33.37 25.11
C ALA A 38 6.67 33.49 23.68
N PHE A 39 7.10 32.60 22.79
CA PHE A 39 6.53 32.48 21.45
C PHE A 39 6.34 31.01 21.07
N SER A 40 5.43 30.76 20.12
CA SER A 40 5.25 29.46 19.47
C SER A 40 4.89 29.68 18.00
N ILE A 41 5.65 29.05 17.11
CA ILE A 41 5.42 29.16 15.66
C ILE A 41 5.51 27.78 14.98
N SER A 42 4.64 27.59 14.00
CA SER A 42 4.64 26.38 13.16
C SER A 42 5.46 26.60 11.89
N TYR A 43 6.22 25.58 11.50
CA TYR A 43 6.92 25.49 10.23
C TYR A 43 6.43 24.28 9.44
N THR A 44 6.33 24.46 8.13
CA THR A 44 6.29 23.33 7.18
C THR A 44 7.65 22.65 7.22
N ALA A 45 7.68 21.31 7.25
CA ALA A 45 8.95 20.60 7.11
C ALA A 45 9.60 20.98 5.76
N PRO A 46 10.93 21.17 5.70
CA PRO A 46 11.61 21.38 4.44
C PRO A 46 11.29 20.24 3.46
N PRO A 47 11.28 20.49 2.13
CA PRO A 47 11.26 19.42 1.14
C PRO A 47 12.35 18.38 1.43
N THR A 48 12.12 17.12 1.06
CA THR A 48 13.08 16.02 1.25
C THR A 48 14.30 16.11 0.31
N ASP A 49 14.58 17.28 -0.25
CA ASP A 49 15.75 17.47 -1.09
C ASP A 49 17.01 17.37 -0.21
N ASP A 50 17.87 16.43 -0.57
CA ASP A 50 19.13 16.15 0.11
C ASP A 50 20.04 17.38 0.18
N ALA A 51 19.85 18.35 -0.73
CA ALA A 51 20.58 19.62 -0.74
C ALA A 51 20.37 20.49 0.53
N TYR A 52 19.31 20.25 1.32
CA TYR A 52 19.02 21.05 2.51
C TYR A 52 19.74 20.55 3.78
N PHE A 53 20.22 19.31 3.87
CA PHE A 53 20.63 18.70 5.15
C PHE A 53 22.14 18.42 5.25
N GLN A 54 22.76 18.74 6.40
CA GLN A 54 24.24 18.62 6.59
C GLN A 54 24.74 17.22 6.85
N ASP A 55 23.90 16.33 7.38
CA ASP A 55 24.30 14.97 7.76
C ASP A 55 23.16 14.03 7.38
N VAL A 56 23.42 13.17 6.39
CA VAL A 56 22.52 12.07 6.01
C VAL A 56 22.99 10.84 6.78
N GLY A 57 22.35 10.54 7.91
CA GLY A 57 22.54 9.27 8.60
C GLY A 57 21.89 8.11 7.83
N ALA A 58 22.12 6.87 8.28
CA ALA A 58 21.40 5.71 7.73
C ALA A 58 19.89 5.86 7.98
N ASP A 59 19.08 5.63 6.94
CA ASP A 59 17.61 5.75 6.89
C ASP A 59 17.02 7.05 7.46
N CYS A 60 16.54 7.94 6.57
CA CYS A 60 15.77 9.17 6.83
C CYS A 60 16.33 10.18 7.85
N ASP A 61 17.45 9.90 8.51
CA ASP A 61 18.07 10.75 9.51
C ASP A 61 18.59 12.04 8.87
N ARG A 62 17.90 13.13 9.21
CA ARG A 62 18.21 14.48 8.77
C ARG A 62 18.35 15.37 10.00
N TYR A 63 19.45 16.10 10.06
CA TYR A 63 19.79 16.92 11.23
C TYR A 63 19.52 18.41 10.95
N LEU A 64 18.87 19.10 11.89
CA LEU A 64 18.60 20.54 11.82
C LEU A 64 19.12 21.27 13.06
N GLN A 65 19.60 22.49 12.85
CA GLN A 65 19.86 23.47 13.91
C GLN A 65 18.74 24.49 13.96
N VAL A 66 18.32 24.84 15.17
CA VAL A 66 17.25 25.83 15.41
C VAL A 66 17.77 26.84 16.42
N TRP A 67 17.72 28.12 16.07
CA TRP A 67 18.15 29.23 16.92
C TRP A 67 17.32 30.48 16.62
N ALA A 68 17.40 31.50 17.47
CA ALA A 68 16.61 32.72 17.30
C ALA A 68 17.43 33.97 17.67
N GLN A 69 17.06 35.10 17.07
CA GLN A 69 17.65 36.41 17.32
C GLN A 69 16.55 37.48 17.32
N ASP A 70 16.61 38.45 18.23
CA ASP A 70 15.71 39.60 18.21
C ASP A 70 16.30 40.82 17.47
N ILE A 71 15.46 41.82 17.19
CA ILE A 71 15.89 43.06 16.53
C ILE A 71 16.82 43.93 17.38
N LEU A 72 16.99 43.61 18.67
CA LEU A 72 17.92 44.26 19.58
C LEU A 72 19.29 43.58 19.59
N GLY A 73 19.46 42.50 18.83
CA GLY A 73 20.70 41.75 18.72
C GLY A 73 20.87 40.66 19.77
N ASN A 74 19.88 40.39 20.62
CA ASN A 74 19.93 39.25 21.54
C ASN A 74 19.80 37.96 20.76
N VAL A 75 20.69 37.00 21.01
CA VAL A 75 20.74 35.71 20.30
C VAL A 75 20.58 34.58 21.31
N ALA A 76 19.66 33.66 21.07
CA ALA A 76 19.61 32.42 21.83
C ALA A 76 20.81 31.55 21.47
N PRO A 77 21.47 30.90 22.45
CA PRO A 77 22.61 30.03 22.17
C PRO A 77 22.26 29.02 21.07
N LYS A 78 23.06 28.97 20.00
CA LYS A 78 22.93 27.93 18.99
C LYS A 78 23.16 26.58 19.69
N PRO A 79 22.21 25.64 19.66
CA PRO A 79 22.39 24.37 20.34
C PRO A 79 23.55 23.61 19.70
N THR A 80 24.52 23.20 20.52
CA THR A 80 25.67 22.37 20.10
C THR A 80 25.19 21.00 19.62
N ASN A 81 24.06 20.51 20.15
CA ASN A 81 23.45 19.24 19.75
C ASN A 81 22.43 19.49 18.62
N LYS A 82 22.72 18.96 17.43
CA LYS A 82 21.77 18.93 16.31
C LYS A 82 20.56 18.06 16.67
N ARG A 83 19.35 18.47 16.28
CA ARG A 83 18.13 17.66 16.46
C ARG A 83 17.99 16.71 15.26
N LYS A 84 17.85 15.41 15.54
CA LYS A 84 17.55 14.38 14.54
C LYS A 84 16.06 14.43 14.19
N PHE A 85 15.76 14.47 12.91
CA PHE A 85 14.43 14.35 12.36
C PHE A 85 14.44 13.27 11.26
N CYS A 86 13.51 12.33 11.30
CA CYS A 86 13.34 11.35 10.24
C CYS A 86 12.28 11.85 9.25
N LEU A 87 12.71 12.23 8.04
CA LEU A 87 11.82 12.43 6.91
C LEU A 87 11.76 11.11 6.14
N LYS A 88 10.70 10.33 6.33
CA LYS A 88 10.48 9.17 5.46
C LYS A 88 10.32 9.67 4.03
N ALA A 89 11.10 9.11 3.11
CA ALA A 89 10.94 9.37 1.69
C ALA A 89 9.49 9.08 1.30
N ALA A 90 8.98 9.82 0.31
CA ALA A 90 7.67 9.53 -0.23
C ALA A 90 7.65 8.09 -0.76
N TYR A 91 6.52 7.41 -0.59
CA TYR A 91 6.36 6.04 -1.03
C TYR A 91 4.93 5.76 -1.48
N LEU A 92 4.77 4.69 -2.26
CA LEU A 92 3.51 4.18 -2.74
C LEU A 92 3.33 2.74 -2.26
N THR A 93 2.12 2.37 -1.84
CA THR A 93 1.77 1.00 -1.47
C THR A 93 0.45 0.59 -2.09
N LEU A 94 0.34 -0.70 -2.41
CA LEU A 94 -0.84 -1.33 -2.99
C LEU A 94 -1.35 -2.45 -2.09
N ASP A 95 -2.67 -2.57 -2.00
CA ASP A 95 -3.35 -3.65 -1.28
C ASP A 95 -4.64 -4.05 -2.01
N PRO A 96 -4.73 -5.28 -2.56
CA PRO A 96 -3.66 -6.28 -2.65
C PRO A 96 -2.54 -5.88 -3.64
N LYS A 97 -1.40 -6.57 -3.61
CA LYS A 97 -0.29 -6.37 -4.56
C LYS A 97 -0.41 -7.18 -5.86
N SER A 98 -1.40 -8.05 -5.96
CA SER A 98 -1.63 -8.91 -7.12
C SER A 98 -3.10 -9.29 -7.24
N GLY A 99 -3.52 -9.64 -8.45
CA GLY A 99 -4.83 -10.22 -8.71
C GLY A 99 -5.20 -10.18 -10.20
N PRO A 100 -6.28 -10.86 -10.58
CA PRO A 100 -6.77 -10.83 -11.95
C PRO A 100 -7.42 -9.49 -12.31
N PRO A 101 -7.68 -9.23 -13.61
CA PRO A 101 -8.50 -8.10 -14.04
C PRO A 101 -9.82 -8.03 -13.25
N GLY A 102 -10.21 -6.83 -12.82
CA GLY A 102 -11.37 -6.58 -11.97
C GLY A 102 -11.08 -6.55 -10.46
N THR A 103 -9.89 -6.98 -10.01
CA THR A 103 -9.49 -6.89 -8.60
C THR A 103 -9.56 -5.46 -8.10
N SER A 104 -10.26 -5.21 -6.99
CA SER A 104 -10.30 -3.88 -6.37
C SER A 104 -9.00 -3.61 -5.63
N VAL A 105 -8.16 -2.73 -6.17
CA VAL A 105 -6.84 -2.39 -5.63
C VAL A 105 -6.90 -1.05 -4.91
N LYS A 106 -6.51 -1.03 -3.64
CA LYS A 106 -6.29 0.20 -2.89
C LYS A 106 -4.86 0.69 -3.09
N VAL A 107 -4.72 1.91 -3.59
CA VAL A 107 -3.45 2.63 -3.64
C VAL A 107 -3.37 3.64 -2.50
N THR A 108 -2.22 3.69 -1.83
CA THR A 108 -1.92 4.66 -0.79
C THR A 108 -0.57 5.29 -1.08
N GLY A 109 -0.55 6.62 -1.20
CA GLY A 109 0.68 7.40 -1.24
C GLY A 109 0.90 8.14 0.06
N ALA A 110 2.15 8.20 0.53
CA ALA A 110 2.52 8.93 1.74
C ALA A 110 3.85 9.64 1.57
N GLY A 111 4.06 10.72 2.32
CA GLY A 111 5.28 11.53 2.27
C GLY A 111 5.33 12.52 1.10
N PHE A 112 4.23 12.66 0.33
CA PHE A 112 4.10 13.65 -0.73
C PHE A 112 3.85 15.05 -0.17
N GLN A 113 3.98 16.09 -1.01
CA GLN A 113 3.66 17.47 -0.60
C GLN A 113 2.20 17.55 -0.09
N PRO A 114 1.93 18.09 1.12
CA PRO A 114 0.58 18.22 1.67
C PRO A 114 -0.34 19.12 0.85
N GLN A 115 -1.65 18.87 0.94
CA GLN A 115 -2.71 19.67 0.29
C GLN A 115 -2.47 19.93 -1.21
N THR A 116 -1.90 18.95 -1.90
CA THR A 116 -1.48 19.06 -3.30
C THR A 116 -2.22 18.03 -4.14
N SER A 117 -2.70 18.44 -5.32
CA SER A 117 -3.39 17.57 -6.26
C SER A 117 -2.47 16.45 -6.77
N VAL A 118 -3.03 15.25 -6.95
CA VAL A 118 -2.36 14.17 -7.66
C VAL A 118 -2.52 14.43 -9.16
N GLU A 119 -1.42 14.78 -9.82
CA GLU A 119 -1.38 15.24 -11.21
C GLU A 119 -1.59 14.11 -12.22
N ASP A 120 -1.02 12.94 -11.93
CA ASP A 120 -1.16 11.73 -12.74
C ASP A 120 -1.28 10.52 -11.82
N LEU A 121 -2.23 9.63 -12.13
CA LEU A 121 -2.39 8.34 -11.49
C LEU A 121 -2.75 7.32 -12.57
N LYS A 122 -1.88 6.33 -12.77
CA LYS A 122 -2.02 5.35 -13.85
C LYS A 122 -1.44 4.01 -13.47
N ILE A 123 -1.87 2.98 -14.18
CA ILE A 123 -1.26 1.65 -14.19
C ILE A 123 -0.79 1.35 -15.62
N ALA A 124 0.51 1.08 -15.78
CA ALA A 124 1.18 1.08 -17.08
C ALA A 124 0.87 2.37 -17.87
N ASN A 125 0.13 2.26 -18.98
CA ASN A 125 -0.30 3.40 -19.81
C ASN A 125 -1.79 3.75 -19.65
N THR A 126 -2.49 3.14 -18.68
CA THR A 126 -3.92 3.33 -18.46
C THR A 126 -4.17 4.26 -17.28
N MET A 127 -4.90 5.35 -17.50
CA MET A 127 -5.27 6.30 -16.46
C MET A 127 -6.24 5.64 -15.44
N ILE A 128 -5.97 5.85 -14.15
CA ILE A 128 -6.87 5.51 -13.06
C ILE A 128 -7.74 6.72 -12.75
N PHE A 129 -9.06 6.56 -12.87
CA PHE A 129 -10.00 7.65 -12.64
C PHE A 129 -10.18 7.93 -11.14
N ALA A 130 -9.64 9.04 -10.66
CA ALA A 130 -9.79 9.52 -9.28
C ALA A 130 -9.97 11.05 -9.27
N PRO A 131 -11.18 11.55 -9.55
CA PRO A 131 -11.42 12.99 -9.69
C PRO A 131 -11.15 13.73 -8.38
N ASN A 132 -10.51 14.90 -8.48
CA ASN A 132 -10.18 15.77 -7.34
C ASN A 132 -9.31 15.11 -6.26
N LEU A 133 -8.57 14.05 -6.59
CA LEU A 133 -7.66 13.40 -5.65
C LEU A 133 -6.52 14.37 -5.28
N MET A 134 -6.36 14.59 -3.98
CA MET A 134 -5.31 15.43 -3.41
C MET A 134 -4.78 14.82 -2.12
N THR A 135 -3.54 15.14 -1.78
CA THR A 135 -2.96 14.79 -0.49
C THR A 135 -3.64 15.58 0.64
N ASN A 136 -3.71 14.99 1.83
CA ASN A 136 -4.21 15.65 3.03
C ASN A 136 -3.15 16.58 3.66
N THR A 137 -3.44 17.07 4.87
CA THR A 137 -2.58 17.99 5.64
C THR A 137 -1.23 17.39 6.06
N VAL A 138 -1.05 16.07 5.93
CA VAL A 138 0.19 15.35 6.27
C VAL A 138 0.84 14.69 5.05
N GLY A 139 0.37 14.97 3.83
CA GLY A 139 1.02 14.47 2.62
C GLY A 139 0.64 13.04 2.23
N THR A 140 -0.53 12.56 2.66
CA THR A 140 -1.04 11.24 2.27
C THR A 140 -2.29 11.34 1.41
N PHE A 141 -2.46 10.39 0.50
CA PHE A 141 -3.68 10.19 -0.28
C PHE A 141 -4.02 8.71 -0.35
N THR A 142 -5.29 8.39 -0.57
CA THR A 142 -5.74 7.02 -0.82
C THR A 142 -6.87 7.02 -1.84
N THR A 143 -6.87 6.05 -2.73
CA THR A 143 -7.98 5.77 -3.65
C THR A 143 -8.00 4.30 -3.99
N THR A 144 -9.10 3.83 -4.58
CA THR A 144 -9.29 2.46 -5.02
C THR A 144 -9.63 2.44 -6.50
N PHE A 145 -9.13 1.44 -7.22
CA PHE A 145 -9.45 1.24 -8.63
C PHE A 145 -9.57 -0.25 -8.97
N PRO A 146 -10.43 -0.63 -9.92
CA PRO A 146 -10.44 -1.99 -10.45
C PRO A 146 -9.23 -2.20 -11.35
N ALA A 147 -8.49 -3.30 -11.16
CA ALA A 147 -7.37 -3.68 -12.02
C ALA A 147 -7.87 -3.86 -13.47
N PRO A 148 -7.32 -3.12 -14.45
CA PRO A 148 -7.74 -3.26 -15.84
C PRO A 148 -7.20 -4.55 -16.48
N THR A 149 -7.73 -4.90 -17.65
CA THR A 149 -7.19 -5.97 -18.48
C THR A 149 -5.85 -5.55 -19.08
N LEU A 150 -4.76 -6.09 -18.53
CA LEU A 150 -3.37 -5.85 -18.95
C LEU A 150 -2.63 -7.18 -19.10
N PRO A 151 -1.46 -7.20 -19.76
CA PRO A 151 -0.62 -8.40 -19.81
C PRO A 151 -0.26 -8.90 -18.41
N LEU A 152 -0.15 -10.22 -18.26
CA LEU A 152 0.25 -10.86 -17.02
C LEU A 152 1.61 -10.35 -16.51
N GLY A 153 1.81 -10.45 -15.21
CA GLY A 153 3.03 -10.05 -14.54
C GLY A 153 2.99 -8.63 -14.01
N CYS A 154 4.16 -8.08 -13.71
CA CYS A 154 4.28 -6.79 -13.05
C CYS A 154 3.84 -5.63 -13.95
N GLN A 155 2.77 -4.95 -13.55
CA GLN A 155 2.32 -3.68 -14.12
C GLN A 155 2.56 -2.57 -13.10
N VAL A 156 3.27 -1.52 -13.49
CA VAL A 156 3.63 -0.43 -12.58
C VAL A 156 2.43 0.50 -12.39
N VAL A 157 1.98 0.65 -11.14
CA VAL A 157 1.07 1.72 -10.72
C VAL A 157 1.91 2.92 -10.34
N SER A 158 1.71 4.05 -11.01
CA SER A 158 2.47 5.28 -10.74
C SER A 158 1.58 6.44 -10.34
N ALA A 159 2.06 7.26 -9.42
CA ALA A 159 1.42 8.51 -8.99
C ALA A 159 2.41 9.67 -9.06
N THR A 160 1.95 10.83 -9.56
CA THR A 160 2.73 12.08 -9.63
C THR A 160 2.07 13.16 -8.78
N VAL A 161 2.83 13.79 -7.88
CA VAL A 161 2.38 14.90 -7.04
C VAL A 161 3.47 15.96 -6.98
N ALA A 162 3.18 17.20 -7.36
CA ALA A 162 4.15 18.29 -7.45
C ALA A 162 5.41 17.90 -8.25
N GLY A 163 5.23 17.19 -9.37
CA GLY A 163 6.33 16.70 -10.20
C GLY A 163 7.13 15.51 -9.65
N LEU A 164 6.86 15.03 -8.42
CA LEU A 164 7.46 13.79 -7.91
C LEU A 164 6.64 12.58 -8.36
N THR A 165 7.22 11.74 -9.20
CA THR A 165 6.61 10.47 -9.64
C THR A 165 7.20 9.29 -8.89
N LEU A 166 6.32 8.48 -8.28
CA LEU A 166 6.68 7.19 -7.69
C LEU A 166 5.85 6.07 -8.31
N GLY A 167 6.38 4.85 -8.31
CA GLY A 167 5.69 3.68 -8.81
C GLY A 167 5.86 2.46 -7.91
N GLU A 168 4.85 1.60 -7.90
CA GLU A 168 4.85 0.31 -7.21
C GLU A 168 4.29 -0.77 -8.16
N CYS A 169 4.80 -2.00 -8.04
CA CYS A 169 4.38 -3.11 -8.88
C CYS A 169 3.03 -3.69 -8.42
N PHE A 170 2.05 -3.75 -9.32
CA PHE A 170 0.87 -4.61 -9.20
C PHE A 170 1.03 -5.81 -10.13
N THR A 171 0.97 -7.04 -9.61
CA THR A 171 1.10 -8.24 -10.44
C THR A 171 -0.26 -8.66 -10.98
N ILE A 172 -0.48 -8.51 -12.29
CA ILE A 172 -1.65 -9.05 -12.96
C ILE A 172 -1.50 -10.57 -13.06
N THR A 173 -2.44 -11.30 -12.47
CA THR A 173 -2.50 -12.75 -12.55
C THR A 173 -3.59 -13.17 -13.54
N GLU A 174 -3.54 -14.42 -13.99
CA GLU A 174 -4.67 -15.01 -14.70
C GLU A 174 -5.92 -14.94 -13.81
N PRO A 175 -7.12 -14.66 -14.38
CA PRO A 175 -8.36 -14.98 -13.71
C PRO A 175 -8.29 -16.44 -13.28
N SER A 176 -8.51 -16.73 -12.01
CA SER A 176 -8.79 -18.10 -11.62
C SER A 176 -10.09 -18.50 -12.34
N LEU A 177 -9.95 -19.18 -13.49
CA LEU A 177 -11.05 -19.83 -14.21
C LEU A 177 -11.68 -20.99 -13.41
N TRP A 178 -11.14 -21.23 -12.23
CA TRP A 178 -11.74 -21.96 -11.14
C TRP A 178 -12.07 -21.00 -9.99
N GLY A 179 -13.06 -20.15 -10.26
CA GLY A 179 -13.61 -19.16 -9.33
C GLY A 179 -15.03 -18.84 -9.79
N ALA A 180 -15.91 -18.57 -8.84
CA ALA A 180 -17.36 -18.44 -9.03
C ALA A 180 -17.76 -17.63 -10.28
N LEU A 181 -18.57 -18.23 -11.17
CA LEU A 181 -19.55 -17.42 -11.88
C LEU A 181 -20.63 -17.09 -10.85
N ASP A 182 -20.96 -15.81 -10.72
CA ASP A 182 -22.19 -15.29 -10.10
C ASP A 182 -22.89 -16.22 -9.09
N GLY A 183 -22.49 -16.14 -7.82
CA GLY A 183 -23.29 -16.62 -6.68
C GLY A 183 -23.04 -18.04 -6.17
N GLU A 184 -22.16 -18.85 -6.79
CA GLU A 184 -21.79 -20.17 -6.27
C GLU A 184 -20.34 -20.21 -5.78
N LEU A 185 -20.15 -20.19 -4.46
CA LEU A 185 -18.84 -20.31 -3.82
C LEU A 185 -18.26 -21.71 -4.06
N GLU A 186 -16.96 -21.78 -4.38
CA GLU A 186 -16.25 -23.06 -4.41
C GLU A 186 -16.14 -23.63 -2.99
N ILE A 187 -16.45 -24.91 -2.83
CA ILE A 187 -16.18 -25.66 -1.61
C ILE A 187 -14.83 -26.35 -1.79
N PRO A 188 -13.81 -26.11 -0.96
CA PRO A 188 -12.51 -26.79 -1.07
C PRO A 188 -12.67 -28.30 -1.24
N VAL A 189 -11.86 -28.93 -2.11
CA VAL A 189 -12.00 -30.38 -2.41
C VAL A 189 -11.91 -31.22 -1.13
N GLU A 190 -11.01 -30.82 -0.23
CA GLU A 190 -10.80 -31.43 1.08
C GLU A 190 -12.03 -31.35 2.00
N ASP A 191 -12.77 -30.25 1.95
CA ASP A 191 -14.00 -30.07 2.73
C ASP A 191 -15.17 -30.85 2.11
N ALA A 192 -15.33 -30.71 0.78
CA ALA A 192 -16.38 -31.35 0.01
C ALA A 192 -16.31 -32.88 0.09
N LEU A 193 -15.09 -33.44 0.04
CA LEU A 193 -14.85 -34.88 -0.02
C LEU A 193 -14.29 -35.43 1.31
N ALA A 194 -14.37 -34.67 2.41
CA ALA A 194 -13.81 -35.04 3.70
C ALA A 194 -14.20 -36.45 4.16
N THR A 195 -15.48 -36.83 3.97
CA THR A 195 -16.05 -38.12 4.40
C THR A 195 -15.54 -39.33 3.63
N ILE A 196 -14.85 -39.11 2.51
CA ILE A 196 -14.30 -40.15 1.63
C ILE A 196 -12.80 -39.93 1.36
N SER A 197 -12.16 -39.03 2.12
CA SER A 197 -10.77 -38.61 1.90
C SER A 197 -9.77 -39.75 1.98
N ASP A 198 -10.03 -40.74 2.84
CA ASP A 198 -9.25 -41.97 3.02
C ASP A 198 -9.31 -42.92 1.80
N LYS A 199 -10.30 -42.74 0.94
CA LYS A 199 -10.57 -43.60 -0.24
C LYS A 199 -10.33 -42.87 -1.56
N LEU A 200 -10.06 -41.57 -1.50
CA LEU A 200 -9.92 -40.71 -2.65
C LEU A 200 -8.57 -40.92 -3.33
N ILE A 201 -8.59 -41.30 -4.61
CA ILE A 201 -7.37 -41.45 -5.41
C ILE A 201 -7.13 -40.19 -6.23
N ARG A 202 -8.15 -39.69 -6.94
CA ARG A 202 -8.02 -38.55 -7.85
C ARG A 202 -9.37 -37.94 -8.20
N VAL A 203 -9.40 -36.63 -8.43
CA VAL A 203 -10.57 -35.91 -8.95
C VAL A 203 -10.18 -35.16 -10.22
N TRP A 204 -11.04 -35.18 -11.23
CA TRP A 204 -10.94 -34.29 -12.39
C TRP A 204 -12.18 -33.41 -12.50
N GLY A 205 -11.98 -32.16 -12.89
CA GLY A 205 -13.02 -31.24 -13.34
C GLY A 205 -12.70 -30.73 -14.73
N TYR A 206 -13.73 -30.56 -15.56
CA TYR A 206 -13.60 -29.91 -16.87
C TYR A 206 -14.55 -28.73 -16.95
N TYR A 207 -14.01 -27.54 -17.25
CA TYR A 207 -14.81 -26.35 -17.41
C TYR A 207 -14.17 -25.40 -18.42
N ASN A 208 -14.99 -24.81 -19.29
CA ASN A 208 -14.57 -23.81 -20.28
C ASN A 208 -13.31 -24.17 -21.10
N GLY A 209 -13.22 -25.42 -21.56
CA GLY A 209 -12.07 -25.86 -22.37
C GLY A 209 -10.86 -26.37 -21.58
N GLU A 210 -10.88 -26.27 -20.25
CA GLU A 210 -9.74 -26.57 -19.39
C GLU A 210 -10.00 -27.76 -18.47
N TRP A 211 -9.01 -28.64 -18.35
CA TRP A 211 -9.01 -29.76 -17.39
C TRP A 211 -8.24 -29.37 -16.13
N ARG A 212 -8.78 -29.73 -14.97
CA ARG A 212 -8.11 -29.59 -13.66
C ARG A 212 -8.17 -30.88 -12.87
N VAL A 213 -7.14 -31.14 -12.07
CA VAL A 213 -6.95 -32.37 -11.29
C VAL A 213 -6.66 -32.07 -9.83
N TYR A 214 -7.18 -32.91 -8.95
CA TYR A 214 -6.78 -33.01 -7.55
C TYR A 214 -6.36 -34.45 -7.27
N ASP A 215 -5.17 -34.63 -6.71
CA ASP A 215 -4.63 -35.91 -6.26
C ASP A 215 -4.03 -35.72 -4.85
N PRO A 216 -4.60 -36.36 -3.81
CA PRO A 216 -4.10 -36.24 -2.44
C PRO A 216 -2.62 -36.62 -2.28
N ASN A 217 -2.11 -37.49 -3.16
CA ASN A 217 -0.72 -37.97 -3.12
C ASN A 217 0.21 -37.18 -4.04
N ASP A 218 -0.32 -36.26 -4.85
CA ASP A 218 0.46 -35.34 -5.69
C ASP A 218 -0.09 -33.90 -5.58
N PRO A 219 0.18 -33.21 -4.46
CA PRO A 219 -0.26 -31.83 -4.27
C PRO A 219 0.36 -30.85 -5.27
N LEU A 220 1.57 -31.13 -5.77
CA LEU A 220 2.27 -30.26 -6.73
C LEU A 220 1.70 -30.36 -8.15
N GLY A 221 1.21 -31.55 -8.53
CA GLY A 221 0.49 -31.77 -9.78
C GLY A 221 -0.99 -31.38 -9.74
N SER A 222 -1.52 -31.02 -8.56
CA SER A 222 -2.92 -30.69 -8.35
C SER A 222 -3.22 -29.20 -8.58
N ASN A 223 -4.22 -28.91 -9.43
CA ASN A 223 -4.67 -27.55 -9.74
C ASN A 223 -6.20 -27.35 -9.62
N LEU A 224 -6.93 -28.41 -9.23
CA LEU A 224 -8.35 -28.35 -8.84
C LEU A 224 -8.44 -28.08 -7.33
N THR A 225 -8.91 -26.88 -6.96
CA THR A 225 -8.91 -26.40 -5.57
C THR A 225 -10.24 -26.60 -4.86
N GLY A 226 -11.36 -26.62 -5.59
CA GLY A 226 -12.69 -26.76 -5.02
C GLY A 226 -13.71 -27.39 -5.97
N LEU A 227 -14.88 -27.73 -5.42
CA LEU A 227 -16.06 -28.14 -6.17
C LEU A 227 -17.09 -27.01 -6.13
N ILE A 228 -17.57 -26.63 -7.31
CA ILE A 228 -18.66 -25.68 -7.54
C ILE A 228 -19.91 -26.45 -7.93
N SER A 229 -21.04 -26.05 -7.34
CA SER A 229 -22.38 -26.57 -7.65
C SER A 229 -22.66 -26.49 -9.17
N GLY A 230 -23.47 -27.41 -9.69
CA GLY A 230 -23.84 -27.45 -11.09
C GLY A 230 -22.72 -27.91 -12.05
N ARG A 231 -21.53 -28.25 -11.55
CA ARG A 231 -20.41 -28.78 -12.37
C ARG A 231 -20.27 -30.29 -12.27
N ALA A 232 -19.69 -30.88 -13.30
CA ALA A 232 -19.38 -32.30 -13.35
C ALA A 232 -17.93 -32.60 -12.93
N TYR A 233 -17.76 -33.65 -12.14
CA TYR A 233 -16.48 -34.13 -11.64
C TYR A 233 -16.33 -35.63 -11.87
N TRP A 234 -15.13 -36.06 -12.20
CA TRP A 234 -14.76 -37.48 -12.19
C TRP A 234 -13.97 -37.77 -10.93
N ILE A 235 -14.53 -38.61 -10.05
CA ILE A 235 -13.92 -39.01 -8.79
C ILE A 235 -13.48 -40.47 -8.90
N LYS A 236 -12.19 -40.72 -8.70
CA LYS A 236 -11.60 -42.06 -8.62
C LYS A 236 -11.45 -42.49 -7.17
N LEU A 237 -11.95 -43.67 -6.85
CA LEU A 237 -11.93 -44.24 -5.51
C LEU A 237 -11.20 -45.58 -5.48
N SER A 238 -10.61 -45.90 -4.33
CA SER A 238 -9.99 -47.21 -4.05
C SER A 238 -11.01 -48.31 -3.78
N GLU A 239 -12.16 -47.96 -3.20
CA GLU A 239 -13.23 -48.90 -2.83
C GLU A 239 -14.62 -48.25 -2.88
N ASP A 240 -15.68 -49.05 -2.73
CA ASP A 240 -17.06 -48.57 -2.68
C ASP A 240 -17.30 -47.69 -1.43
N CYS A 241 -17.99 -46.56 -1.59
CA CYS A 241 -18.30 -45.67 -0.47
C CYS A 241 -19.60 -44.86 -0.69
N THR A 242 -19.97 -44.07 0.32
CA THR A 242 -21.11 -43.15 0.22
C THR A 242 -20.65 -41.72 0.44
N LEU A 243 -20.94 -40.83 -0.51
CA LEU A 243 -20.69 -39.39 -0.44
C LEU A 243 -22.05 -38.68 -0.46
N ILE A 244 -22.43 -38.02 0.64
CA ILE A 244 -23.67 -37.21 0.76
C ILE A 244 -24.89 -37.90 0.09
N PHE A 245 -25.32 -39.03 0.65
CA PHE A 245 -26.44 -39.85 0.16
C PHE A 245 -26.26 -40.48 -1.25
N ARG A 246 -25.10 -40.32 -1.90
CA ARG A 246 -24.76 -40.94 -3.19
C ARG A 246 -23.87 -42.16 -2.98
N GLN A 247 -24.27 -43.30 -3.56
CA GLN A 247 -23.45 -44.50 -3.62
C GLN A 247 -22.42 -44.37 -4.74
N LEU A 248 -21.14 -44.51 -4.39
CA LEU A 248 -20.01 -44.48 -5.32
C LEU A 248 -19.33 -45.84 -5.34
N LYS A 249 -18.82 -46.23 -6.51
CA LYS A 249 -18.13 -47.50 -6.72
C LYS A 249 -16.62 -47.31 -6.73
N ALA A 250 -15.89 -48.37 -6.39
CA ALA A 250 -14.46 -48.46 -6.65
C ALA A 250 -14.18 -48.14 -8.13
N GLY A 251 -13.14 -47.35 -8.39
CA GLY A 251 -12.85 -46.83 -9.73
C GLY A 251 -13.48 -45.48 -10.01
N TRP A 252 -13.79 -45.19 -11.28
CA TRP A 252 -14.23 -43.87 -11.74
C TRP A 252 -15.74 -43.68 -11.62
N ASN A 253 -16.13 -42.58 -10.97
CA ASN A 253 -17.51 -42.13 -10.85
C ASN A 253 -17.61 -40.73 -11.45
N ASN A 254 -18.57 -40.51 -12.33
CA ASN A 254 -18.91 -39.15 -12.78
C ASN A 254 -20.08 -38.63 -11.93
N ILE A 255 -19.87 -37.50 -11.28
CA ILE A 255 -20.88 -36.87 -10.42
C ILE A 255 -21.11 -35.43 -10.86
N GLY A 256 -22.35 -34.96 -10.73
CA GLY A 256 -22.64 -33.55 -10.56
C GLY A 256 -22.48 -33.18 -9.09
N TRP A 257 -21.84 -32.05 -8.82
CA TRP A 257 -21.77 -31.45 -7.49
C TRP A 257 -22.97 -30.52 -7.27
#